data_AF-A0A095AMC8-F1
#
_entry.id   AF-A0A095AMC8-F1
#
_cell.length_a   1.000
_cell.length_b   1.000
_cell.length_c   1.000
_cell.angle_alpha   90.00
_cell.angle_beta   90.00
_cell.angle_gamma   90.00
#
_symmetry.space_group_name_H-M   'P 1'
#
loop_
_entity.id
_entity.type
_entity.pdbx_description
1 polymer ?
#
loop_
_entity_poly.entity_id
_entity_poly.type
_entity_poly.pdbx_seq_one_letter_code
_entity_poly.pdbx_strand_id
1 'polypeptide(L)'
;MMVFLIFTSLGFAFCMSLNAIQSVEFVLWVVFVDFIAISLLQATFFWIITNHFFLDSSKSRPQLNGLGPFVETDPEVEWGYAFDVHLNGFFPALCILHLLQLPFLYIILQNWFIGRLLGNTFWLTSFTYYTYITFLGYRTLPFLKRTTVLLWPVTAAIVIYVVSLIMKWNFTLFLCHFYQFRLF
;
A
#
# COMPACT_ATOMS: atom_id res chain seq x y z
N MET A 1 1.11 -14.14 -4.69
CA MET A 1 1.69 -13.09 -3.82
C MET A 1 2.51 -13.65 -2.65
N MET A 2 2.02 -14.63 -1.87
CA MET A 2 2.75 -15.10 -0.67
C MET A 2 4.12 -15.72 -0.98
N VAL A 3 4.16 -16.60 -1.98
CA VAL A 3 5.41 -17.20 -2.46
C VAL A 3 6.43 -16.13 -2.85
N PHE A 4 5.98 -15.08 -3.55
CA PHE A 4 6.82 -13.96 -3.95
C PHE A 4 7.38 -13.18 -2.74
N LEU A 5 6.54 -12.89 -1.74
CA LEU A 5 6.99 -12.24 -0.50
C LEU A 5 8.03 -13.09 0.24
N ILE A 6 7.83 -14.41 0.32
CA ILE A 6 8.80 -15.31 0.96
C ILE A 6 10.14 -15.29 0.21
N PHE A 7 10.14 -15.43 -1.12
CA PHE A 7 11.37 -15.41 -1.90
C PHE A 7 12.11 -14.06 -1.80
N THR A 8 11.40 -12.96 -1.90
CA THR A 8 12.02 -11.62 -1.85
C THR A 8 12.49 -11.26 -0.44
N SER A 9 11.75 -11.62 0.61
CA SER A 9 12.18 -11.42 2.01
C SER A 9 13.43 -12.23 2.36
N LEU A 10 13.57 -13.45 1.83
CA LEU A 10 14.84 -14.20 1.93
C LEU A 10 15.99 -13.45 1.23
N GLY A 11 15.74 -12.83 0.07
CA GLY A 11 16.71 -11.97 -0.61
C GLY A 11 17.14 -10.76 0.24
N PHE A 12 16.19 -10.08 0.89
CA PHE A 12 16.49 -9.00 1.83
C PHE A 12 17.29 -9.48 3.04
N ALA A 13 16.91 -10.62 3.62
CA ALA A 13 17.63 -11.21 4.76
C ALA A 13 19.09 -11.52 4.40
N PHE A 14 19.32 -12.05 3.20
CA PHE A 14 20.67 -12.28 2.66
C PHE A 14 21.45 -10.96 2.51
N CYS A 15 20.85 -9.94 1.88
CA CYS A 15 21.52 -8.64 1.72
C CYS A 15 21.82 -7.94 3.06
N MET A 16 21.00 -8.16 4.09
CA MET A 16 21.22 -7.64 5.45
C MET A 16 22.15 -8.51 6.30
N SER A 17 22.65 -9.63 5.76
CA SER A 17 23.53 -10.58 6.46
C SER A 17 22.95 -11.11 7.78
N LEU A 18 21.64 -11.44 7.78
CA LEU A 18 20.96 -12.02 8.94
C LEU A 18 21.33 -13.51 9.14
N ASN A 19 21.30 -13.98 10.39
CA ASN A 19 21.44 -15.40 10.71
C ASN A 19 20.22 -16.21 10.23
N ALA A 20 20.34 -17.55 10.18
CA ALA A 20 19.24 -18.42 9.73
C ALA A 20 17.96 -18.26 10.57
N ILE A 21 18.08 -18.18 11.89
CA ILE A 21 16.94 -17.97 12.81
C ILE A 21 16.31 -16.60 12.57
N GLN A 22 17.14 -15.55 12.53
CA GLN A 22 16.69 -14.17 12.26
C GLN A 22 16.01 -14.04 10.89
N SER A 23 16.47 -14.79 9.89
CA SER A 23 15.87 -14.83 8.55
C SER A 23 14.48 -15.45 8.57
N VAL A 24 14.28 -16.55 9.32
CA VAL A 24 12.96 -17.16 9.49
C VAL A 24 12.01 -16.22 10.24
N GLU A 25 12.47 -15.61 11.33
CA GLU A 25 11.67 -14.62 12.08
C GLU A 25 11.29 -13.41 11.23
N PHE A 26 12.22 -12.92 10.39
CA PHE A 26 11.98 -11.84 9.45
C PHE A 26 10.91 -12.21 8.42
N VAL A 27 11.03 -13.37 7.77
CA VAL A 27 10.05 -13.85 6.78
C VAL A 27 8.67 -13.99 7.41
N LEU A 28 8.58 -14.59 8.60
CA LEU A 28 7.31 -14.74 9.32
C LEU A 28 6.69 -13.37 9.65
N TRP A 29 7.49 -12.41 10.09
CA TRP A 29 7.01 -11.06 10.37
C TRP A 29 6.46 -10.37 9.10
N VAL A 30 7.22 -10.42 8.01
CA VAL A 30 6.80 -9.82 6.73
C VAL A 30 5.48 -10.43 6.24
N VAL A 31 5.29 -11.75 6.39
CA VAL A 31 4.06 -12.42 5.96
C VAL A 31 2.88 -12.11 6.88
N PHE A 32 3.03 -12.28 8.19
CA PHE A 32 1.89 -12.18 9.11
C PHE A 32 1.55 -10.74 9.50
N VAL A 33 2.56 -9.92 9.74
CA VAL A 33 2.35 -8.54 10.20
C VAL A 33 2.27 -7.60 9.00
N ASP A 34 3.35 -7.51 8.23
CA ASP A 34 3.44 -6.47 7.19
C ASP A 34 2.50 -6.75 6.02
N PHE A 35 2.24 -8.03 5.73
CA PHE A 35 1.26 -8.40 4.72
C PHE A 35 -0.14 -8.63 5.28
N ILE A 36 -0.39 -9.68 6.08
CA ILE A 36 -1.77 -10.04 6.47
C ILE A 36 -2.41 -8.94 7.33
N ALA A 37 -1.77 -8.54 8.43
CA ALA A 37 -2.38 -7.58 9.36
C ALA A 37 -2.59 -6.21 8.72
N ILE A 38 -1.57 -5.68 8.02
CA ILE A 38 -1.71 -4.39 7.31
C ILE A 38 -2.74 -4.47 6.18
N SER A 39 -2.83 -5.58 5.45
CA SER A 39 -3.84 -5.72 4.38
C SER A 39 -5.26 -5.66 4.93
N LEU A 40 -5.52 -6.35 6.06
CA LEU A 40 -6.83 -6.32 6.72
C LEU A 40 -7.15 -4.92 7.26
N LEU A 41 -6.17 -4.25 7.87
CA LEU A 41 -6.32 -2.88 8.37
C LEU A 41 -6.64 -1.92 7.23
N GLN A 42 -5.87 -1.98 6.14
CA GLN A 42 -6.01 -1.06 5.02
C GLN A 42 -7.32 -1.29 4.25
N ALA A 43 -7.74 -2.54 4.08
CA ALA A 43 -9.05 -2.86 3.50
C ALA A 43 -10.19 -2.30 4.36
N THR A 44 -10.11 -2.47 5.68
CA THR A 44 -11.09 -1.93 6.62
C THR A 44 -11.12 -0.41 6.61
N PHE A 45 -9.96 0.24 6.56
CA PHE A 45 -9.83 1.68 6.45
C PHE A 45 -10.51 2.23 5.18
N PHE A 46 -10.21 1.65 4.01
CA PHE A 46 -10.84 2.09 2.77
C PHE A 46 -12.34 1.78 2.74
N TRP A 47 -12.76 0.62 3.26
CA TRP A 47 -14.17 0.26 3.38
C TRP A 47 -14.96 1.29 4.21
N ILE A 48 -14.41 1.73 5.35
CA ILE A 48 -15.01 2.80 6.17
C ILE A 48 -15.05 4.11 5.38
N ILE A 49 -13.95 4.49 4.74
CA ILE A 49 -13.87 5.76 4.01
C ILE A 49 -14.86 5.80 2.86
N THR A 50 -14.97 4.73 2.07
CA THR A 50 -15.85 4.70 0.91
C THR A 50 -17.31 4.75 1.31
N ASN A 51 -17.70 3.98 2.32
CA ASN A 51 -19.08 3.97 2.80
C ASN A 51 -19.46 5.27 3.53
N HIS A 52 -18.52 5.97 4.16
CA HIS A 52 -18.83 7.21 4.87
C HIS A 52 -18.71 8.49 4.02
N PHE A 53 -17.75 8.56 3.07
CA PHE A 53 -17.44 9.81 2.37
C PHE A 53 -17.75 9.81 0.87
N PHE A 54 -17.82 8.63 0.22
CA PHE A 54 -17.92 8.56 -1.24
C PHE A 54 -19.29 8.08 -1.75
N LEU A 55 -20.16 7.57 -0.88
CA LEU A 55 -21.53 7.22 -1.24
C LEU A 55 -22.34 8.45 -1.66
N ASP A 56 -23.00 8.36 -2.82
CA ASP A 56 -23.90 9.39 -3.30
C ASP A 56 -25.20 9.38 -2.50
N SER A 57 -25.30 10.24 -1.49
CA SER A 57 -26.50 10.41 -0.66
C SER A 57 -27.78 10.79 -1.46
N SER A 58 -27.64 11.11 -2.75
CA SER A 58 -28.76 11.36 -3.66
C SER A 58 -29.48 10.09 -4.12
N LYS A 59 -28.86 8.90 -4.04
CA LYS A 59 -29.50 7.61 -4.39
C LYS A 59 -30.09 6.87 -3.18
N SER A 60 -29.69 7.23 -1.96
CA SER A 60 -30.33 6.80 -0.71
C SER A 60 -31.62 7.58 -0.37
N ARG A 61 -32.12 8.41 -1.29
CA ARG A 61 -33.47 8.97 -1.16
C ARG A 61 -34.45 7.96 -1.75
N PRO A 62 -35.41 7.42 -0.97
CA PRO A 62 -36.45 6.60 -1.54
C PRO A 62 -37.20 7.46 -2.57
N GLN A 63 -37.15 7.08 -3.84
CA GLN A 63 -38.09 7.66 -4.80
C GLN A 63 -39.48 7.23 -4.36
N LEU A 64 -40.24 8.16 -3.77
CA LEU A 64 -41.63 7.99 -3.36
C LEU A 64 -42.59 7.69 -4.55
N ASN A 65 -42.07 7.50 -5.76
CA ASN A 65 -42.84 7.38 -7.00
C ASN A 65 -42.46 6.09 -7.74
N GLY A 66 -42.86 4.93 -7.22
CA GLY A 66 -42.65 3.66 -7.91
C GLY A 66 -43.33 2.50 -7.19
N LEU A 67 -44.55 2.19 -7.61
CA LEU A 67 -45.34 1.05 -7.15
C LEU A 67 -44.63 -0.27 -7.55
N GLY A 68 -43.82 -0.84 -6.66
CA GLY A 68 -43.20 -2.16 -6.85
C GLY A 68 -42.55 -2.69 -5.56
N PRO A 69 -42.59 -4.01 -5.26
CA PRO A 69 -42.05 -4.59 -4.03
C PRO A 69 -40.55 -4.84 -4.12
N PHE A 70 -39.81 -4.00 -4.85
CA PHE A 70 -38.36 -4.12 -4.94
C PHE A 70 -37.75 -3.26 -3.84
N VAL A 71 -37.24 -3.93 -2.80
CA VAL A 71 -36.37 -3.31 -1.81
C VAL A 71 -35.12 -2.83 -2.56
N GLU A 72 -35.04 -1.54 -2.87
CA GLU A 72 -33.79 -0.93 -3.31
C GLU A 72 -32.85 -0.94 -2.10
N THR A 73 -31.97 -1.95 -2.03
CA THR A 73 -30.89 -2.00 -1.05
C THR A 73 -30.00 -0.78 -1.25
N ASP A 74 -29.71 -0.04 -0.18
CA ASP A 74 -28.75 1.06 -0.24
C ASP A 74 -27.41 0.54 -0.81
N PRO A 75 -26.83 1.21 -1.83
CA PRO A 75 -25.61 0.72 -2.46
C PRO A 75 -24.43 0.93 -1.51
N GLU A 76 -23.90 -0.16 -0.96
CA GLU A 76 -22.73 -0.17 -0.08
C GLU A 76 -21.53 -0.85 -0.76
N VAL A 77 -20.34 -0.41 -0.42
CA VAL A 77 -19.11 -1.11 -0.81
C VAL A 77 -18.93 -2.32 0.10
N GLU A 78 -18.82 -3.51 -0.50
CA GLU A 78 -18.52 -4.73 0.21
C GLU A 78 -17.08 -4.72 0.75
N TRP A 79 -16.87 -5.19 1.97
CA TRP A 79 -15.53 -5.29 2.56
C TRP A 79 -14.61 -6.18 1.71
N GLY A 80 -15.14 -7.27 1.15
CA GLY A 80 -14.39 -8.17 0.26
C GLY A 80 -13.90 -7.46 -1.01
N TYR A 81 -14.69 -6.54 -1.55
CA TYR A 81 -14.27 -5.70 -2.67
C TYR A 81 -13.16 -4.72 -2.26
N ALA A 82 -13.29 -4.06 -1.10
CA ALA A 82 -12.24 -3.18 -0.59
C ALA A 82 -10.91 -3.92 -0.36
N PHE A 83 -10.99 -5.16 0.12
CA PHE A 83 -9.84 -6.04 0.27
C PHE A 83 -9.23 -6.44 -1.08
N ASP A 84 -10.03 -6.80 -2.07
CA ASP A 84 -9.54 -7.10 -3.43
C ASP A 84 -8.83 -5.90 -4.07
N VAL A 85 -9.41 -4.70 -3.98
CA VAL A 85 -8.78 -3.46 -4.46
C VAL A 85 -7.45 -3.19 -3.76
N HIS A 86 -7.37 -3.44 -2.44
CA HIS A 86 -6.10 -3.32 -1.70
C HIS A 86 -5.06 -4.31 -2.24
N LEU A 87 -5.38 -5.58 -2.38
CA LEU A 87 -4.44 -6.60 -2.87
C LEU A 87 -3.96 -6.30 -4.30
N ASN A 88 -4.88 -5.88 -5.17
CA ASN A 88 -4.57 -5.52 -6.56
C ASN A 88 -3.65 -4.29 -6.66
N GLY A 89 -3.80 -3.31 -5.76
CA GLY A 89 -2.88 -2.17 -5.67
C GLY A 89 -1.55 -2.52 -5.00
N PHE A 90 -1.58 -3.40 -4.00
CA PHE A 90 -0.42 -3.78 -3.20
C PHE A 90 0.57 -4.65 -3.99
N PHE A 91 0.09 -5.51 -4.88
CA PHE A 91 0.97 -6.39 -5.65
C PHE A 91 1.97 -5.64 -6.55
N PRO A 92 1.58 -4.66 -7.39
CA PRO A 92 2.54 -3.83 -8.14
C PRO A 92 3.50 -3.06 -7.22
N ALA A 93 2.98 -2.50 -6.11
CA ALA A 93 3.78 -1.76 -5.14
C ALA A 93 4.86 -2.65 -4.51
N LEU A 94 4.51 -3.91 -4.20
CA LEU A 94 5.44 -4.93 -3.77
C LEU A 94 6.46 -5.26 -4.86
N CYS A 95 6.07 -5.45 -6.11
CA CYS A 95 7.03 -5.72 -7.18
C CYS A 95 8.08 -4.62 -7.30
N ILE A 96 7.69 -3.35 -7.15
CA ILE A 96 8.61 -2.22 -7.20
C ILE A 96 9.61 -2.27 -6.03
N LEU A 97 9.14 -2.43 -4.79
CA LEU A 97 10.00 -2.38 -3.59
C LEU A 97 10.77 -3.67 -3.32
N HIS A 98 10.21 -4.83 -3.67
CA HIS A 98 10.77 -6.13 -3.30
C HIS A 98 11.52 -6.82 -4.44
N LEU A 99 11.15 -6.55 -5.70
CA LEU A 99 11.84 -7.15 -6.86
C LEU A 99 12.73 -6.13 -7.56
N LEU A 100 12.20 -4.97 -7.96
CA LEU A 100 12.97 -4.01 -8.75
C LEU A 100 14.03 -3.29 -7.92
N GLN A 101 13.73 -2.99 -6.66
CA GLN A 101 14.66 -2.28 -5.79
C GLN A 101 15.76 -3.19 -5.19
N LEU A 102 15.52 -4.49 -5.04
CA LEU A 102 16.42 -5.43 -4.37
C LEU A 102 17.86 -5.43 -4.93
N PRO A 103 18.10 -5.44 -6.26
CA PRO A 103 19.46 -5.38 -6.82
C PRO A 103 20.22 -4.09 -6.48
N PHE A 104 19.49 -3.00 -6.21
CA PHE A 104 20.06 -1.69 -5.89
C PHE A 104 20.27 -1.50 -4.38
N LEU A 105 19.90 -2.47 -3.55
CA LEU A 105 19.92 -2.32 -2.10
C LEU A 105 21.33 -1.97 -1.59
N TYR A 106 22.38 -2.57 -2.16
CA TYR A 106 23.77 -2.25 -1.78
C TYR A 106 24.12 -0.77 -1.99
N ILE A 107 23.64 -0.15 -3.08
CA ILE A 107 23.86 1.27 -3.39
C ILE A 107 22.97 2.16 -2.50
N ILE A 108 21.72 1.75 -2.28
CA ILE A 108 20.73 2.48 -1.49
C ILE A 108 21.13 2.54 -0.02
N LEU A 109 21.75 1.50 0.51
CA LEU A 109 22.23 1.45 1.89
C LEU A 109 23.50 2.28 2.13
N GLN A 110 24.20 2.72 1.07
CA GLN A 110 25.29 3.68 1.24
C GLN A 110 24.75 5.06 1.63
N ASN A 111 25.49 5.79 2.47
CA ASN A 111 25.13 7.13 2.94
C ASN A 111 25.25 8.25 1.87
N TRP A 112 25.23 7.90 0.60
CA TRP A 112 25.41 8.80 -0.52
C TRP A 112 24.08 9.41 -0.98
N PHE A 113 24.17 10.58 -1.61
CA PHE A 113 22.99 11.24 -2.18
C PHE A 113 22.27 10.36 -3.21
N ILE A 114 23.04 9.65 -4.07
CA ILE A 114 22.46 8.78 -5.10
C ILE A 114 21.65 7.62 -4.51
N GLY A 115 22.12 7.02 -3.41
CA GLY A 115 21.39 5.95 -2.72
C GLY A 115 20.07 6.44 -2.14
N ARG A 116 20.07 7.64 -1.54
CA ARG A 116 18.84 8.30 -1.04
C ARG A 116 17.87 8.63 -2.17
N LEU A 117 18.37 9.21 -3.26
CA LEU A 117 17.57 9.57 -4.42
C LEU A 117 16.89 8.34 -5.03
N LEU A 118 17.67 7.29 -5.30
CA LEU A 118 17.15 6.04 -5.87
C LEU A 118 16.17 5.36 -4.93
N GLY A 119 16.53 5.17 -3.66
CA GLY A 119 15.66 4.53 -2.67
C GLY A 119 14.33 5.27 -2.50
N ASN A 120 14.39 6.59 -2.26
CA ASN A 120 13.17 7.38 -2.09
C ASN A 120 12.33 7.45 -3.39
N THR A 121 12.97 7.35 -4.57
CA THR A 121 12.24 7.27 -5.85
C THR A 121 11.46 5.96 -5.94
N PHE A 122 12.05 4.82 -5.59
CA PHE A 122 11.33 3.54 -5.53
C PHE A 122 10.12 3.60 -4.59
N TRP A 123 10.27 4.22 -3.41
CA TRP A 123 9.17 4.45 -2.48
C TRP A 123 8.07 5.34 -3.05
N LEU A 124 8.44 6.49 -3.64
CA LEU A 124 7.48 7.40 -4.26
C LEU A 124 6.73 6.72 -5.42
N THR A 125 7.45 6.00 -6.28
CA THR A 125 6.87 5.27 -7.41
C THR A 125 5.94 4.17 -6.91
N SER A 126 6.37 3.34 -5.96
CA SER A 126 5.55 2.28 -5.38
C SER A 126 4.26 2.83 -4.76
N PHE A 127 4.37 3.88 -3.95
CA PHE A 127 3.21 4.54 -3.34
C PHE A 127 2.25 5.15 -4.35
N THR A 128 2.79 5.76 -5.41
CA THR A 128 2.00 6.35 -6.51
C THR A 128 1.24 5.25 -7.26
N TYR A 129 1.88 4.14 -7.59
CA TYR A 129 1.24 2.99 -8.23
C TYR A 129 0.14 2.40 -7.36
N TYR A 130 0.43 2.18 -6.06
CA TYR A 130 -0.56 1.70 -5.10
C TYR A 130 -1.82 2.58 -5.12
N THR A 131 -1.63 3.89 -4.94
CA THR A 131 -2.72 4.86 -4.84
C THR A 131 -3.51 4.96 -6.15
N TYR A 132 -2.83 4.92 -7.30
CA TYR A 132 -3.46 4.98 -8.61
C TYR A 132 -4.33 3.75 -8.91
N ILE A 133 -3.83 2.54 -8.61
CA ILE A 133 -4.61 1.31 -8.80
C ILE A 133 -5.79 1.25 -7.82
N THR A 134 -5.60 1.68 -6.57
CA THR A 134 -6.69 1.80 -5.61
C THR A 134 -7.78 2.77 -6.10
N PHE A 135 -7.39 3.93 -6.62
CA PHE A 135 -8.31 4.87 -7.25
C PHE A 135 -9.05 4.25 -8.44
N LEU A 136 -8.34 3.54 -9.32
CA LEU A 136 -8.93 2.89 -10.48
C LEU A 136 -9.97 1.83 -10.07
N GLY A 137 -9.66 1.03 -9.05
CA GLY A 137 -10.59 0.07 -8.44
C GLY A 137 -11.88 0.75 -8.03
N TYR A 138 -11.84 1.68 -7.08
CA TYR A 138 -13.06 2.34 -6.59
C TYR A 138 -13.80 3.16 -7.66
N ARG A 139 -13.13 3.65 -8.70
CA ARG A 139 -13.78 4.35 -9.82
C ARG A 139 -14.68 3.45 -10.66
N THR A 140 -14.51 2.12 -10.62
CA THR A 140 -15.41 1.21 -11.36
C THR A 140 -16.82 1.14 -10.76
N LEU A 141 -17.00 1.56 -9.50
CA LEU A 141 -18.29 1.55 -8.82
C LEU A 141 -19.10 2.81 -9.18
N PRO A 142 -20.23 2.69 -9.91
CA PRO A 142 -20.95 3.84 -10.45
C PRO A 142 -21.71 4.66 -9.40
N PHE A 143 -21.83 4.14 -8.17
CA PHE A 143 -22.48 4.81 -7.03
C PHE A 143 -21.49 5.62 -6.16
N LEU A 144 -20.17 5.47 -6.38
CA LEU A 144 -19.17 6.28 -5.70
C LEU A 144 -18.92 7.59 -6.47
N LYS A 145 -19.07 8.73 -5.80
CA LYS A 145 -18.71 10.05 -6.34
C LYS A 145 -17.44 10.58 -5.71
N ARG A 146 -16.79 11.52 -6.39
CA ARG A 146 -15.59 12.24 -5.90
C ARG A 146 -14.41 11.31 -5.55
N THR A 147 -14.30 10.15 -6.20
CA THR A 147 -13.18 9.22 -6.01
C THR A 147 -11.81 9.84 -6.31
N THR A 148 -11.75 10.95 -7.05
CA THR A 148 -10.50 11.73 -7.31
C THR A 148 -9.78 12.15 -6.03
N VAL A 149 -10.47 12.28 -4.90
CA VAL A 149 -9.84 12.58 -3.59
C VAL A 149 -8.88 11.48 -3.16
N LEU A 150 -9.08 10.23 -3.60
CA LEU A 150 -8.15 9.12 -3.37
C LEU A 150 -6.76 9.36 -3.96
N LEU A 151 -6.61 10.29 -4.92
CA LEU A 151 -5.31 10.65 -5.52
C LEU A 151 -4.55 11.72 -4.72
N TRP A 152 -5.21 12.47 -3.82
CA TRP A 152 -4.56 13.53 -3.03
C TRP A 152 -3.35 13.07 -2.20
N PRO A 153 -3.33 11.84 -1.63
CA PRO A 153 -2.13 11.33 -0.96
C PRO A 153 -0.88 11.32 -1.84
N VAL A 154 -1.00 11.19 -3.17
CA VAL A 154 0.16 11.25 -4.09
C VAL A 154 0.82 12.63 -4.04
N THR A 155 0.02 13.71 -4.02
CA THR A 155 0.55 15.07 -3.90
C THR A 155 1.29 15.26 -2.58
N ALA A 156 0.73 14.76 -1.48
CA ALA A 156 1.41 14.76 -0.18
C ALA A 156 2.72 13.96 -0.21
N ALA A 157 2.73 12.78 -0.86
CA ALA A 157 3.91 11.95 -1.00
C ALA A 157 5.03 12.63 -1.81
N ILE A 158 4.70 13.40 -2.85
CA ILE A 158 5.69 14.20 -3.60
C ILE A 158 6.34 15.25 -2.69
N VAL A 159 5.55 15.94 -1.86
CA VAL A 159 6.09 16.91 -0.89
C VAL A 159 7.00 16.22 0.12
N ILE A 160 6.56 15.09 0.68
CA ILE A 160 7.36 14.29 1.61
C ILE A 160 8.66 13.80 0.96
N TYR A 161 8.63 13.42 -0.32
CA TYR A 161 9.82 13.03 -1.08
C TYR A 161 10.82 14.17 -1.22
N VAL A 162 10.37 15.39 -1.54
CA VAL A 162 11.28 16.55 -1.63
C VAL A 162 11.88 16.86 -0.26
N VAL A 163 11.06 16.87 0.80
CA VAL A 163 11.51 17.09 2.17
C VAL A 163 12.51 16.02 2.61
N SER A 164 12.27 14.75 2.28
CA SER A 164 13.17 13.66 2.67
C SER A 164 14.55 13.79 2.02
N LEU A 165 14.64 14.27 0.78
CA LEU A 165 15.94 14.55 0.13
C LEU A 165 16.70 15.69 0.81
N ILE A 166 16.01 16.76 1.21
CA ILE A 166 16.61 17.92 1.91
C ILE A 166 17.11 17.49 3.30
N MET A 167 16.28 16.74 4.04
CA MET A 167 16.59 16.24 5.38
C MET A 167 17.54 15.04 5.39
N LYS A 168 17.96 14.56 4.21
CA LYS A 168 18.83 13.38 4.03
C LYS A 168 18.22 12.08 4.59
N TRP A 169 16.89 11.99 4.64
CA TRP A 169 16.18 10.78 5.05
C TRP A 169 16.18 9.74 3.92
N ASN A 170 16.38 8.48 4.29
CA ASN A 170 16.33 7.33 3.38
C ASN A 170 15.35 6.31 3.93
N PHE A 171 14.19 6.16 3.29
CA PHE A 171 13.12 5.30 3.79
C PHE A 171 13.52 3.83 3.82
N THR A 172 14.30 3.37 2.84
CA THR A 172 14.79 1.98 2.81
C THR A 172 15.82 1.73 3.90
N LEU A 173 16.73 2.67 4.14
CA LEU A 173 17.69 2.54 5.23
C LEU A 173 16.96 2.50 6.59
N PHE A 174 15.96 3.37 6.79
CA PHE A 174 15.13 3.38 8.00
C PHE A 174 14.43 2.03 8.21
N LEU A 175 13.83 1.48 7.16
CA LEU A 175 13.16 0.18 7.20
C LEU A 175 14.13 -0.97 7.53
N CYS A 176 15.30 -1.01 6.89
CA CYS A 176 16.34 -2.00 7.20
C CYS A 176 16.83 -1.89 8.66
N HIS A 177 17.06 -0.67 9.15
CA HIS A 177 17.44 -0.44 10.55
C HIS A 177 16.34 -0.90 11.52
N PHE A 178 15.07 -0.64 11.21
CA PHE A 178 13.94 -1.10 12.02
C PHE A 178 13.92 -2.63 12.14
N TYR A 179 14.08 -3.35 11.04
CA TYR A 179 14.10 -4.81 11.07
C TYR A 179 15.33 -5.37 11.78
N GLN A 180 16.51 -4.79 11.55
CA GLN A 180 17.71 -5.21 12.26
C GLN A 180 17.55 -4.99 13.77
N PHE A 181 17.15 -3.80 14.22
CA PHE A 181 16.94 -3.50 15.64
C PHE A 181 15.97 -4.45 16.33
N ARG A 182 14.93 -4.91 15.61
CA ARG A 182 13.91 -5.82 16.15
C ARG A 182 14.39 -7.28 16.26
N LEU A 183 15.43 -7.67 15.51
CA LEU A 183 15.95 -9.04 15.45
C LEU A 183 17.21 -9.25 16.32
N PHE A 184 17.70 -8.20 16.99
CA PHE A 184 18.81 -8.22 17.95
C PHE A 184 18.29 -7.96 19.36
#